data_AF-A0A2W0ETX1-F1
#
_entry.id   AF-A0A2W0ETX1-F1
#
_cell.length_a   1.000
_cell.length_b   1.000
_cell.length_c   1.000
_cell.angle_alpha   90.00
_cell.angle_beta   90.00
_cell.angle_gamma   90.00
#
_symmetry.space_group_name_H-M   'P 1'
#
loop_
_entity.id
_entity.type
_entity.pdbx_description
1 polymer ?
#
loop_
_entity_poly.entity_id
_entity_poly.type
_entity_poly.pdbx_seq_one_letter_code
_entity_poly.pdbx_strand_id
1 'polypeptide(L)'
;MSYEYDPLSNLTTLTLPTGQHLNHLYYGSGHLHQLNLDGQLISDIERDDLYREVLRTQGTLTSCFGYDAMGRKSWQFASRLPAEKLSRIHNPGIQPDLLVEHAYNPIH
;
A
#
# COMPACT_ATOMS: atom_id res chain seq x y z
N MET A 1 25.00 -7.98 5.55
CA MET A 1 23.87 -7.02 5.45
C MET A 1 24.43 -5.71 4.96
N SER A 2 23.86 -5.14 3.90
CA SER A 2 24.29 -3.86 3.32
C SER A 2 23.08 -3.04 2.89
N TYR A 3 23.26 -1.72 2.79
CA TYR A 3 22.23 -0.74 2.46
C TYR A 3 22.73 0.13 1.31
N GLU A 4 21.88 0.36 0.33
CA GLU A 4 22.13 1.25 -0.81
C GLU A 4 21.07 2.34 -0.83
N TYR A 5 21.49 3.55 -1.16
CA TYR A 5 20.63 4.73 -1.13
C TYR A 5 20.69 5.49 -2.46
N ASP A 6 19.60 6.13 -2.83
CA ASP A 6 19.57 7.08 -3.94
C ASP A 6 20.20 8.44 -3.55
N PRO A 7 20.40 9.39 -4.50
CA PRO A 7 20.94 10.72 -4.19
C PRO A 7 20.09 11.56 -3.22
N LEU A 8 18.82 11.22 -3.02
CA LEU A 8 17.92 11.87 -2.07
C LEU A 8 17.95 11.18 -0.69
N SER A 9 18.86 10.23 -0.50
CA SER A 9 19.03 9.41 0.72
C SER A 9 17.84 8.50 1.03
N ASN A 10 17.04 8.13 0.03
CA ASN A 10 16.05 7.05 0.18
C ASN A 10 16.75 5.70 0.07
N LEU A 11 16.40 4.74 0.93
CA LEU A 11 16.92 3.37 0.87
C LEU A 11 16.38 2.68 -0.38
N THR A 12 17.22 2.33 -1.36
CA THR A 12 16.80 1.64 -2.58
C THR A 12 16.93 0.12 -2.46
N THR A 13 17.99 -0.36 -1.80
CA THR A 13 18.26 -1.80 -1.68
C THR A 13 18.76 -2.13 -0.28
N LEU A 14 18.17 -3.15 0.33
CA LEU A 14 18.68 -3.81 1.53
C LEU A 14 19.11 -5.23 1.16
N THR A 15 20.41 -5.53 1.27
CA THR A 15 20.90 -6.91 1.13
C THR A 15 20.81 -7.60 2.49
N LEU A 16 19.96 -8.62 2.56
CA LEU A 16 19.71 -9.43 3.75
C LEU A 16 20.93 -10.28 4.11
N PRO A 17 21.04 -10.81 5.35
CA PRO A 17 22.14 -11.70 5.74
C PRO A 17 22.27 -12.95 4.87
N THR A 18 21.17 -13.38 4.25
CA THR A 18 21.10 -14.52 3.32
C THR A 18 21.53 -14.18 1.90
N GLY A 19 21.88 -12.93 1.61
CA GLY A 19 22.27 -12.45 0.28
C GLY A 19 21.12 -11.99 -0.61
N GLN A 20 19.87 -12.21 -0.21
CA GLN A 20 18.68 -11.73 -0.93
C GLN A 20 18.57 -10.21 -0.87
N HIS A 21 17.98 -9.61 -1.89
CA HIS A 21 17.82 -8.17 -2.04
C HIS A 21 16.36 -7.75 -1.82
N LEU A 22 16.12 -6.98 -0.77
CA LEU A 22 14.86 -6.28 -0.55
C LEU A 22 14.96 -4.89 -1.21
N ASN A 23 14.25 -4.71 -2.32
CA ASN A 23 14.29 -3.50 -3.11
C ASN A 23 13.09 -2.59 -2.83
N HIS A 24 13.33 -1.29 -2.82
CA HIS A 24 12.37 -0.23 -2.60
C HIS A 24 12.33 0.65 -3.85
N LEU A 25 11.16 0.73 -4.49
CA LEU A 25 10.96 1.57 -5.66
C LEU A 25 10.11 2.77 -5.25
N TYR A 26 10.56 3.95 -5.61
CA TYR A 26 9.91 5.21 -5.27
C TYR A 26 9.31 5.86 -6.51
N TYR A 27 8.20 6.58 -6.32
CA TYR A 27 7.75 7.59 -7.27
C TYR A 27 8.78 8.72 -7.36
N GLY A 28 8.75 9.49 -8.45
CA GLY A 28 9.61 10.68 -8.60
C GLY A 28 9.44 11.73 -7.49
N SER A 29 8.34 11.67 -6.73
CA SER A 29 8.08 12.48 -5.54
C SER A 29 8.77 11.98 -4.25
N GLY A 30 9.48 10.84 -4.29
CA GLY A 30 10.10 10.21 -3.11
C GLY A 30 9.18 9.33 -2.29
N HIS A 31 7.96 9.05 -2.75
CA HIS A 31 7.04 8.14 -2.05
C HIS A 31 7.25 6.69 -2.49
N LEU A 32 7.37 5.78 -1.51
CA LEU A 32 7.53 4.35 -1.78
C LEU A 32 6.32 3.81 -2.55
N HIS A 33 6.55 3.36 -3.77
CA HIS A 33 5.56 2.75 -4.63
C HIS A 33 5.52 1.24 -4.43
N GLN A 34 6.67 0.57 -4.40
CA GLN A 34 6.73 -0.89 -4.44
C GLN A 34 7.88 -1.43 -3.58
N LEU A 35 7.65 -2.58 -2.97
CA LEU A 35 8.63 -3.45 -2.32
C LEU A 35 8.72 -4.78 -3.07
N ASN A 36 9.93 -5.25 -3.36
CA ASN A 36 10.13 -6.59 -3.89
C ASN A 36 11.32 -7.29 -3.23
N LEU A 37 11.26 -8.63 -3.17
CA LEU A 37 12.35 -9.48 -2.71
C LEU A 37 12.90 -10.23 -3.93
N ASP A 38 14.12 -9.93 -4.35
CA ASP A 38 14.74 -10.50 -5.55
C ASP A 38 13.86 -10.40 -6.81
N GLY A 39 13.15 -9.27 -6.96
CA GLY A 39 12.22 -9.02 -8.06
C GLY A 39 10.81 -9.58 -7.83
N GLN A 40 10.59 -10.42 -6.83
CA GLN A 40 9.25 -10.88 -6.47
C GLN A 40 8.50 -9.78 -5.71
N LEU A 41 7.40 -9.29 -6.28
CA LEU A 41 6.54 -8.30 -5.65
C LEU A 41 6.11 -8.76 -4.24
N ILE A 42 6.42 -7.94 -3.24
CA ILE A 42 5.98 -8.12 -1.84
C ILE A 42 4.83 -7.19 -1.54
N SER A 43 4.94 -5.92 -1.93
CA SER A 43 3.90 -4.93 -1.70
C SER A 43 3.90 -3.85 -2.77
N ASP A 44 2.71 -3.46 -3.22
CA ASP A 44 2.49 -2.32 -4.10
C ASP A 44 1.54 -1.32 -3.43
N ILE A 45 1.79 -0.02 -3.62
CA ILE A 45 1.11 1.07 -2.92
C ILE A 45 0.62 2.11 -3.93
N GLU A 46 -0.69 2.35 -3.93
CA GLU A 46 -1.33 3.42 -4.68
C GLU A 46 -1.75 4.56 -3.74
N ARG A 47 -1.70 5.79 -4.27
CA ARG A 47 -2.01 7.02 -3.54
C ARG A 47 -2.98 7.89 -4.32
N ASP A 48 -3.71 8.72 -3.60
CA ASP A 48 -4.51 9.80 -4.18
C ASP A 48 -3.64 11.03 -4.54
N ASP A 49 -4.27 12.05 -5.12
CA ASP A 49 -3.61 13.30 -5.51
C ASP A 49 -3.04 14.10 -4.33
N LEU A 50 -3.45 13.77 -3.09
CA LEU A 50 -2.89 14.34 -1.86
C LEU A 50 -1.76 13.47 -1.27
N TYR A 51 -1.26 12.49 -2.04
CA TYR A 51 -0.22 11.55 -1.67
C TYR A 51 -0.56 10.67 -0.46
N ARG A 52 -1.85 10.47 -0.18
CA ARG A 52 -2.31 9.58 0.87
C ARG A 52 -2.50 8.19 0.30
N GLU A 53 -2.05 7.18 1.01
CA GLU A 53 -2.21 5.79 0.57
C GLU A 53 -3.67 5.39 0.58
N VAL A 54 -4.18 4.91 -0.55
CA VAL A 54 -5.58 4.50 -0.70
C VAL A 54 -5.75 3.03 -1.02
N LEU A 55 -4.71 2.40 -1.58
CA LEU A 55 -4.66 0.97 -1.87
C LEU A 55 -3.27 0.41 -1.55
N ARG A 56 -3.22 -0.80 -1.00
CA ARG A 56 -1.99 -1.57 -0.86
C ARG A 56 -2.23 -3.03 -1.16
N THR A 57 -1.37 -3.63 -1.97
CA THR A 57 -1.24 -5.10 -2.04
C THR A 57 -0.11 -5.54 -1.13
N GLN A 58 -0.26 -6.69 -0.48
CA GLN A 58 0.80 -7.33 0.29
C GLN A 58 0.62 -8.84 0.27
N GLY A 59 1.40 -9.54 -0.55
CA GLY A 59 1.16 -10.95 -0.86
C GLY A 59 -0.25 -11.14 -1.43
N THR A 60 -1.10 -11.91 -0.75
CA THR A 60 -2.50 -12.16 -1.16
C THR A 60 -3.50 -11.18 -0.57
N LEU A 61 -3.05 -10.25 0.27
CA LEU A 61 -3.92 -9.28 0.93
C LEU A 61 -3.94 -7.98 0.12
N THR A 62 -5.13 -7.42 -0.04
CA THR A 62 -5.34 -6.07 -0.57
C THR A 62 -6.04 -5.24 0.49
N SER A 63 -5.46 -4.11 0.85
CA SER A 63 -5.98 -3.16 1.83
C SER A 63 -6.41 -1.87 1.14
N CYS A 64 -7.53 -1.30 1.57
CA CYS A 64 -8.00 0.00 1.12
C CYS A 64 -8.15 0.94 2.30
N PHE A 65 -7.96 2.23 2.06
CA PHE A 65 -8.02 3.26 3.08
C PHE A 65 -8.84 4.45 2.59
N GLY A 66 -9.64 5.02 3.49
CA GLY A 66 -10.36 6.26 3.22
C GLY A 66 -10.08 7.30 4.28
N TYR A 67 -10.19 8.56 3.88
CA TYR A 67 -9.85 9.72 4.69
C TYR A 67 -11.01 10.71 4.72
N ASP A 68 -11.16 11.40 5.84
CA ASP A 68 -12.07 12.53 5.95
C ASP A 68 -11.46 13.81 5.33
N ALA A 69 -12.24 14.89 5.31
CA ALA A 69 -11.83 16.18 4.77
C ALA A 69 -10.64 16.81 5.51
N MET A 70 -10.39 16.40 6.77
CA MET A 70 -9.23 16.85 7.55
C MET A 70 -8.01 15.95 7.35
N GLY A 71 -8.09 14.96 6.46
CA GLY A 71 -7.00 14.03 6.15
C GLY A 71 -6.79 12.93 7.19
N ARG A 72 -7.72 12.75 8.13
CA ARG A 72 -7.65 11.64 9.10
C ARG A 72 -8.21 10.39 8.46
N LYS A 73 -7.56 9.24 8.69
CA LYS A 73 -8.06 7.95 8.21
C LYS A 73 -9.42 7.64 8.85
N SER A 74 -10.48 7.68 8.06
CA SER A 74 -11.86 7.46 8.50
C SER A 74 -12.26 5.99 8.48
N TRP A 75 -11.71 5.22 7.54
CA TRP A 75 -11.95 3.78 7.44
C TRP A 75 -10.75 3.07 6.82
N GLN A 76 -10.68 1.77 7.09
CA GLN A 76 -9.78 0.84 6.41
C GLN A 76 -10.46 -0.52 6.32
N PHE A 77 -10.17 -1.26 5.26
CA PHE A 77 -10.55 -2.66 5.17
C PHE A 77 -9.48 -3.44 4.41
N ALA A 78 -9.44 -4.75 4.62
CA ALA A 78 -8.54 -5.63 3.89
C ALA A 78 -9.26 -6.90 3.46
N SER A 79 -8.96 -7.38 2.25
CA SER A 79 -9.57 -8.55 1.65
C SER A 79 -8.56 -9.28 0.77
N ARG A 80 -8.84 -10.54 0.44
CA ARG A 80 -8.08 -11.28 -0.59
C ARG A 80 -8.61 -11.03 -2.01
N LEU A 81 -9.59 -10.13 -2.15
CA LEU A 81 -10.03 -9.68 -3.46
C LEU A 81 -8.89 -8.90 -4.16
N PRO A 82 -8.74 -9.05 -5.49
CA PRO A 82 -7.78 -8.28 -6.26
C PRO A 82 -8.00 -6.77 -6.15
N ALA A 83 -6.91 -6.02 -6.26
CA ALA A 83 -6.87 -4.57 -6.33
C ALA A 83 -7.90 -3.98 -7.31
N GLU A 84 -8.06 -4.55 -8.50
CA GLU A 84 -8.98 -3.98 -9.50
C GLU A 84 -10.46 -4.12 -9.12
N LYS A 85 -10.79 -5.10 -8.26
CA LYS A 85 -12.15 -5.25 -7.73
C LYS A 85 -12.43 -4.27 -6.60
N LEU A 86 -11.40 -3.88 -5.85
CA LEU A 86 -11.53 -2.98 -4.70
C LEU A 86 -11.31 -1.51 -5.08
N SER A 87 -10.56 -1.22 -6.14
CA SER A 87 -10.35 0.15 -6.63
C SER A 87 -11.64 0.83 -7.09
N ARG A 88 -12.68 0.06 -7.43
CA ARG A 88 -14.04 0.55 -7.74
C ARG A 88 -14.83 1.02 -6.52
N ILE A 89 -14.35 0.75 -5.30
CA ILE A 89 -14.96 1.17 -4.03
C ILE A 89 -14.54 2.62 -3.67
N HIS A 90 -13.68 3.26 -4.47
CA HIS A 90 -13.24 4.67 -4.35
C HIS A 90 -14.34 5.74 -4.55
N ASN A 91 -15.62 5.37 -4.54
CA ASN A 91 -16.70 6.31 -4.74
C ASN A 91 -17.39 6.60 -3.39
N PRO A 92 -17.44 7.85 -2.90
CA PRO A 92 -18.07 8.21 -1.62
C PRO A 92 -19.57 7.90 -1.52
N GLY A 93 -20.19 7.39 -2.59
CA GLY A 93 -21.59 6.91 -2.62
C GLY A 93 -21.76 5.39 -2.60
N ILE A 94 -20.69 4.58 -2.57
CA ILE A 94 -20.80 3.12 -2.49
C ILE A 94 -20.80 2.71 -1.02
N GLN A 95 -21.94 2.22 -0.54
CA GLN A 95 -22.03 1.59 0.78
C GLN A 95 -21.11 0.36 0.82
N PRO A 96 -20.05 0.35 1.66
CA PRO A 96 -19.11 -0.77 1.75
C PRO A 96 -19.79 -2.05 2.28
N ASP A 97 -20.97 -1.92 2.90
CA ASP A 97 -21.79 -3.00 3.44
C ASP A 97 -22.24 -4.02 2.38
N LEU A 98 -22.18 -3.68 1.09
CA LEU A 98 -22.70 -4.51 0.00
C LEU A 98 -21.69 -5.51 -0.61
N LEU A 99 -20.40 -5.50 -0.23
CA LEU A 99 -19.40 -6.28 -0.96
C LEU A 99 -18.53 -7.27 -0.17
N VAL A 100 -18.44 -7.22 1.15
CA VAL A 100 -17.62 -8.20 1.88
C VAL A 100 -18.15 -8.44 3.30
N GLU A 101 -18.58 -9.68 3.60
CA GLU A 101 -18.58 -10.19 4.96
C GLU A 101 -17.14 -10.22 5.46
N HIS A 102 -16.73 -9.29 6.34
CA HIS A 102 -15.96 -9.56 7.56
C HIS A 102 -15.36 -8.26 8.17
N ALA A 103 -15.58 -8.14 9.48
CA ALA A 103 -14.85 -7.37 10.49
C ALA A 103 -14.49 -5.91 10.14
N TYR A 104 -15.51 -5.05 10.15
CA TYR A 104 -15.33 -3.64 10.50
C TYR A 104 -14.44 -3.54 11.74
N ASN A 105 -13.24 -2.98 11.60
CA ASN A 105 -12.34 -2.74 12.72
C ASN A 105 -12.30 -1.23 12.99
N PRO A 106 -13.25 -0.71 13.81
CA PRO A 106 -13.28 0.69 14.13
C PRO A 106 -11.98 1.05 14.87
N ILE A 107 -11.39 2.17 14.47
CA ILE A 107 -10.25 2.73 15.19
C ILE A 107 -10.82 3.42 16.42
N HIS A 108 -10.82 2.74 17.56
CA HIS A 108 -11.06 3.30 18.89
C HIS A 108 -9.97 2.84 19.86
#